data_AF-A0A926J7U3-F1
#
_entry.id   AF-A0A926J7U3-F1
#
_cell.length_a   1.000
_cell.length_b   1.000
_cell.length_c   1.000
_cell.angle_alpha   90.00
_cell.angle_beta   90.00
_cell.angle_gamma   90.00
#
_symmetry.space_group_name_H-M   'P 1'
#
loop_
_entity.id
_entity.type
_entity.pdbx_description
1 polymer ?
#
loop_
_entity_poly.entity_id
_entity_poly.type
_entity_poly.pdbx_seq_one_letter_code
_entity_poly.pdbx_strand_id
1 'polypeptide(L)'
;MTETEETHVHAPHDHPVLAILAGCAVLVLAAVIGPRLVPQLTYATLLGGGVALGVLLWAIGFAATVRRSPMAWKAGSLAILAGAGVIAGLVAHGQYQTRARADASSFAEVEFGPQGAPQMPGDASARGPISQLFVTSVQADALAQRDYAAALGKFGAGALNSPYLLQQDPRAIGHCGEIDSVRKLARDQSAARAERKESLRHTIDAANLSGQAKRGIAIMAGTDVASGNDAVLTNQLAILDATGELCTLLARRGWYNEGGYFGFNSGGDKARFDALGIRRKALSAETAQIARVATDKMQQGRDLVRDALSRSIFAPQ
;
A
#
# COMPACT_ATOMS: atom_id res chain seq x y z
N MET A 1 -66.16 36.72 46.14
CA MET A 1 -65.21 37.83 45.95
C MET A 1 -63.82 37.24 46.14
N THR A 2 -63.11 37.09 45.02
CA THR A 2 -61.64 36.88 44.85
C THR A 2 -61.02 35.68 45.58
N GLU A 3 -60.76 34.52 44.94
CA GLU A 3 -59.69 34.26 43.93
C GLU A 3 -58.38 34.97 44.32
N THR A 4 -57.24 34.32 44.57
CA THR A 4 -56.59 33.32 43.72
C THR A 4 -55.70 32.38 44.53
N GLU A 5 -55.98 31.09 44.40
CA GLU A 5 -55.04 29.99 44.64
C GLU A 5 -53.92 30.14 43.60
N GLU A 6 -52.74 30.61 44.00
CA GLU A 6 -51.54 30.58 43.15
C GLU A 6 -51.15 29.12 42.93
N THR A 7 -51.75 28.50 41.91
CA THR A 7 -51.18 27.32 41.27
C THR A 7 -49.81 27.72 40.74
N HIS A 8 -48.77 27.42 41.50
CA HIS A 8 -47.42 27.26 40.99
C HIS A 8 -47.45 26.14 39.95
N VAL A 9 -47.83 26.49 38.72
CA VAL A 9 -47.57 25.67 37.54
C VAL A 9 -46.05 25.65 37.43
N HIS A 10 -45.44 24.58 37.95
CA HIS A 10 -44.13 24.14 37.51
C HIS A 10 -44.22 23.88 36.00
N ALA A 11 -44.09 24.95 35.21
CA ALA A 11 -43.72 24.81 33.81
C ALA A 11 -42.47 23.92 33.78
N PRO A 12 -42.39 22.90 32.92
CA PRO A 12 -41.27 21.95 32.92
C PRO A 12 -39.98 22.74 32.78
N HIS A 13 -39.25 22.88 33.89
CA HIS A 13 -38.13 23.78 33.99
C HIS A 13 -37.02 23.29 33.07
N ASP A 14 -36.77 24.09 32.04
CA ASP A 14 -35.47 24.42 31.47
C ASP A 14 -34.32 23.78 32.25
N HIS A 15 -33.76 22.69 31.72
CA HIS A 15 -32.54 22.07 32.22
C HIS A 15 -31.35 22.49 31.33
N PRO A 16 -30.91 23.76 31.38
CA PRO A 16 -29.88 24.27 30.47
C PRO A 16 -28.53 23.56 30.69
N VAL A 17 -28.28 23.06 31.91
CA VAL A 17 -27.11 22.24 32.22
C VAL A 17 -27.14 20.91 31.48
N LEU A 18 -28.29 20.23 31.45
CA LEU A 18 -28.44 18.96 30.71
C LEU A 18 -28.26 19.17 29.21
N ALA A 19 -28.73 20.29 28.66
CA ALA A 19 -28.53 20.63 27.25
C ALA A 19 -27.04 20.83 26.89
N ILE A 20 -26.28 21.51 27.75
CA ILE A 20 -24.82 21.69 27.56
C ILE A 20 -24.10 20.35 27.68
N LEU A 21 -24.43 19.54 28.70
CA LEU A 21 -23.84 18.21 28.89
C LEU A 21 -24.13 17.28 27.70
N ALA A 22 -25.36 17.29 27.19
CA ALA A 22 -25.72 16.54 25.99
C ALA A 22 -24.93 17.02 24.75
N GLY A 23 -24.77 18.33 24.58
CA GLY A 23 -23.93 18.90 23.52
C GLY A 23 -22.46 18.45 23.62
N CYS A 24 -21.89 18.49 24.82
CA CYS A 24 -20.55 17.97 25.08
C CYS A 24 -20.43 16.47 24.79
N ALA A 25 -21.43 15.66 25.19
CA ALA A 25 -21.45 14.23 24.90
C ALA A 25 -21.47 13.95 23.39
N VAL A 26 -22.26 14.69 22.62
CA VAL A 26 -22.28 14.61 21.15
C VAL A 26 -20.93 14.97 20.55
N LEU A 27 -20.28 16.04 21.03
CA LEU A 27 -18.95 16.44 20.58
C LEU A 27 -17.88 15.38 20.85
N VAL A 28 -17.89 14.77 22.04
CA VAL A 28 -16.98 13.67 22.39
C VAL A 28 -17.25 12.45 21.50
N LEU A 29 -18.52 12.10 21.30
CA LEU A 29 -18.90 10.97 20.44
C LEU A 29 -18.46 11.20 18.99
N ALA A 30 -18.64 12.42 18.46
CA ALA A 30 -18.17 12.82 17.15
C ALA A 30 -16.64 12.76 17.05
N ALA A 31 -15.90 13.16 18.09
CA ALA A 31 -14.44 13.09 18.10
C ALA A 31 -13.89 11.66 18.11
N VAL A 32 -14.60 10.73 18.76
CA VAL A 32 -14.18 9.32 18.89
C VAL A 32 -14.62 8.48 17.69
N ILE A 33 -15.86 8.66 17.24
CA ILE A 33 -16.48 7.86 16.17
C ILE A 33 -16.20 8.47 14.81
N GLY A 34 -16.26 9.79 14.67
CA GLY A 34 -16.09 10.50 13.40
C GLY A 34 -14.84 10.07 12.62
N PRO A 35 -13.65 10.00 13.24
CA PRO A 35 -12.45 9.54 12.56
C PRO A 35 -12.52 8.11 12.02
N ARG A 36 -13.44 7.26 12.49
CA ARG A 36 -13.66 5.89 11.97
C ARG A 36 -14.53 5.85 10.72
N LEU A 37 -15.37 6.86 10.52
CA LEU A 37 -16.39 6.87 9.47
C LEU A 37 -16.06 7.83 8.32
N VAL A 38 -15.21 8.82 8.59
CA VAL A 38 -14.93 9.91 7.67
C VAL A 38 -13.47 9.85 7.20
N PRO A 39 -13.17 10.21 5.93
CA PRO A 39 -11.80 10.37 5.46
C PRO A 39 -11.00 11.37 6.30
N GLN A 40 -9.68 11.27 6.23
CA GLN A 40 -8.77 12.16 6.94
C GLN A 40 -9.01 13.63 6.53
N LEU A 41 -9.18 14.50 7.53
CA LEU A 41 -9.40 15.94 7.35
C LEU A 41 -8.19 16.72 7.86
N THR A 42 -7.95 17.91 7.28
CA THR A 42 -6.85 18.76 7.71
C THR A 42 -7.08 19.28 9.14
N TYR A 43 -6.00 19.63 9.83
CA TYR A 43 -6.07 20.21 11.18
C TYR A 43 -6.99 21.44 11.24
N ALA A 44 -6.88 22.34 10.26
CA ALA A 44 -7.73 23.52 10.15
C ALA A 44 -9.21 23.16 9.97
N THR A 45 -9.51 22.15 9.13
CA THR A 45 -10.87 21.66 8.92
C THR A 45 -11.45 21.03 10.19
N LEU A 46 -10.65 20.29 10.95
CA LEU A 46 -11.10 19.67 12.20
C LEU A 46 -11.34 20.68 13.32
N LEU A 47 -10.46 21.67 13.46
CA LEU A 47 -10.67 22.77 14.41
C LEU A 47 -11.88 23.61 14.02
N GLY A 48 -11.95 24.06 12.77
CA GLY A 48 -13.07 24.86 12.27
C GLY A 48 -14.39 24.11 12.35
N GLY A 49 -14.40 22.83 11.96
CA GLY A 49 -15.57 21.95 12.06
C GLY A 49 -16.00 21.69 13.50
N GLY A 50 -15.05 21.46 14.41
CA GLY A 50 -15.32 21.29 15.84
C GLY A 50 -15.96 22.53 16.47
N VAL A 51 -15.39 23.72 16.20
CA VAL A 51 -15.97 25.00 16.65
C VAL A 51 -17.36 25.22 16.06
N ALA A 52 -17.53 25.02 14.75
CA ALA A 52 -18.81 25.19 14.07
C ALA A 52 -19.89 24.26 14.65
N LEU A 53 -19.55 22.99 14.92
CA LEU A 53 -20.47 22.04 15.54
C LEU A 53 -20.82 22.44 16.98
N GLY A 54 -19.85 22.93 17.76
CA GLY A 54 -20.08 23.48 19.10
C GLY A 54 -21.03 24.68 19.08
N VAL A 55 -20.84 25.62 18.15
CA VAL A 55 -21.72 26.79 17.96
C VAL A 55 -23.12 26.37 17.51
N LEU A 56 -23.23 25.37 16.62
CA LEU A 56 -24.50 24.84 16.15
C LEU A 56 -25.29 24.17 17.28
N LEU A 57 -24.63 23.32 18.09
CA LEU A 57 -25.24 22.71 19.27
C LEU A 57 -25.68 23.76 20.29
N TRP A 58 -24.88 24.82 20.46
CA TRP A 58 -25.27 25.96 21.27
C TRP A 58 -26.52 26.66 20.71
N ALA A 59 -26.60 26.91 19.40
CA ALA A 59 -27.77 27.54 18.78
C ALA A 59 -29.05 26.70 18.95
N ILE A 60 -28.94 25.37 18.84
CA ILE A 60 -30.04 24.43 19.08
C ILE A 60 -30.49 24.50 20.56
N GLY A 61 -29.54 24.42 21.50
CA GLY A 61 -29.83 24.57 22.93
C GLY A 61 -30.42 25.93 23.28
N PHE A 62 -29.97 26.98 22.61
CA PHE A 62 -30.46 28.35 22.76
C PHE A 62 -31.92 28.49 22.33
N ALA A 63 -32.28 27.92 21.18
CA ALA A 63 -33.65 27.93 20.69
C ALA A 63 -34.60 27.12 21.57
N ALA A 64 -34.12 26.00 22.14
CA ALA A 64 -34.94 25.06 22.89
C ALA A 64 -35.12 25.41 24.38
N THR A 65 -34.09 25.94 25.06
CA THR A 65 -34.08 26.02 26.54
C THR A 65 -33.49 27.30 27.13
N VAL A 66 -32.59 27.99 26.43
CA VAL A 66 -31.79 29.08 27.02
C VAL A 66 -32.33 30.49 26.67
N ARG A 67 -33.45 30.58 25.95
CA ARG A 67 -33.97 31.84 25.39
C ARG A 67 -34.22 32.92 26.45
N ARG A 68 -34.71 32.54 27.64
CA ARG A 68 -35.02 33.43 28.78
C ARG A 68 -33.89 33.56 29.81
N SER A 69 -32.76 32.88 29.62
CA SER A 69 -31.63 32.91 30.57
C SER A 69 -30.85 34.24 30.51
N PRO A 70 -30.15 34.60 31.61
CA PRO A 70 -29.32 35.81 31.65
C PRO A 70 -28.17 35.77 30.64
N MET A 71 -27.73 36.94 30.16
CA MET A 71 -26.68 37.05 29.14
C MET A 71 -25.36 36.39 29.53
N ALA A 72 -25.00 36.42 30.81
CA ALA A 72 -23.81 35.74 31.31
C ALA A 72 -23.86 34.21 31.06
N TRP A 73 -25.03 33.59 31.22
CA TRP A 73 -25.22 32.16 30.97
C TRP A 73 -25.17 31.82 29.48
N LYS A 74 -25.76 32.68 28.63
CA LYS A 74 -25.70 32.55 27.16
C LYS A 74 -24.26 32.60 26.66
N ALA A 75 -23.48 33.57 27.14
CA ALA A 75 -22.06 33.70 26.80
C ALA A 75 -21.21 32.54 27.35
N GLY A 76 -21.42 32.15 28.61
CA GLY A 76 -20.67 31.06 29.24
C GLY A 76 -20.92 29.70 28.57
N SER A 77 -22.17 29.37 28.27
CA SER A 77 -22.52 28.14 27.57
C SER A 77 -21.97 28.08 26.14
N LEU A 78 -21.94 29.21 25.42
CA LEU A 78 -21.31 29.31 24.11
C LEU A 78 -19.80 29.05 24.21
N ALA A 79 -19.13 29.69 25.16
CA ALA A 79 -17.69 29.51 25.38
C ALA A 79 -17.35 28.05 25.73
N ILE A 80 -18.16 27.40 26.57
CA ILE A 80 -17.98 25.98 26.93
C ILE A 80 -18.13 25.08 25.70
N LEU A 81 -19.19 25.22 24.91
CA LEU A 81 -19.44 24.34 23.76
C LEU A 81 -18.46 24.62 22.61
N ALA A 82 -18.08 25.87 22.38
CA ALA A 82 -17.04 26.21 21.42
C ALA A 82 -15.67 25.65 21.85
N GLY A 83 -15.31 25.79 23.13
CA GLY A 83 -14.09 25.21 23.70
C GLY A 83 -14.08 23.69 23.64
N ALA A 84 -15.20 23.04 23.98
CA ALA A 84 -15.37 21.59 23.82
C ALA A 84 -15.25 21.17 22.35
N GLY A 85 -15.74 21.99 21.42
CA GLY A 85 -15.57 21.81 19.97
C GLY A 85 -14.12 21.83 19.52
N VAL A 86 -13.31 22.78 20.03
CA VAL A 86 -11.86 22.82 19.78
C VAL A 86 -11.20 21.53 20.29
N ILE A 87 -11.49 21.13 21.54
CA ILE A 87 -10.93 19.91 22.14
C ILE A 87 -11.33 18.67 21.33
N ALA A 88 -12.59 18.57 20.89
CA ALA A 88 -13.08 17.50 20.05
C ALA A 88 -12.31 17.42 18.71
N GLY A 89 -12.05 18.57 18.08
CA GLY A 89 -11.22 18.66 16.87
C GLY A 89 -9.78 18.18 17.11
N LEU A 90 -9.17 18.56 18.24
CA LEU A 90 -7.84 18.10 18.64
C LEU A 90 -7.78 16.58 18.88
N VAL A 91 -8.78 16.02 19.57
CA VAL A 91 -8.89 14.57 19.81
C VAL A 91 -9.06 13.81 18.50
N ALA A 92 -9.92 14.30 17.61
CA ALA A 92 -10.11 13.72 16.27
C ALA A 92 -8.81 13.74 15.46
N HIS A 93 -8.05 14.84 15.53
CA HIS A 93 -6.73 14.93 14.89
C HIS A 93 -5.74 13.91 15.47
N GLY A 94 -5.68 13.78 16.79
CA GLY A 94 -4.85 12.77 17.46
C GLY A 94 -5.20 11.35 17.02
N GLN A 95 -6.49 11.02 16.91
CA GLN A 95 -6.95 9.71 16.41
C GLN A 95 -6.48 9.42 14.98
N TYR A 96 -6.54 10.40 14.07
CA TYR A 96 -6.01 10.23 12.71
C TYR A 96 -4.51 9.98 12.70
N GLN A 97 -3.74 10.72 13.52
CA GLN A 97 -2.30 10.52 13.62
C GLN A 97 -1.95 9.14 14.21
N THR A 98 -2.64 8.70 15.26
CA THR A 98 -2.40 7.36 15.86
C THR A 98 -2.64 6.26 14.85
N ARG A 99 -3.70 6.34 14.04
CA ARG A 99 -3.99 5.34 13.00
C ARG A 99 -3.00 5.39 11.85
N ALA A 100 -2.64 6.58 11.39
CA ALA A 100 -1.61 6.72 10.36
C ALA A 100 -0.27 6.13 10.84
N ARG A 101 0.11 6.35 12.11
CA ARG A 101 1.29 5.72 12.70
C ARG A 101 1.17 4.20 12.85
N ALA A 102 0.00 3.69 13.23
CA ALA A 102 -0.25 2.25 13.26
C ALA A 102 -0.07 1.64 11.86
N ASP A 103 -0.62 2.29 10.83
CA ASP A 103 -0.41 1.90 9.43
C ASP A 103 1.08 1.92 9.06
N ALA A 104 1.78 3.03 9.32
CA ALA A 104 3.21 3.15 9.04
C ALA A 104 4.09 2.18 9.86
N SER A 105 3.66 1.75 11.05
CA SER A 105 4.43 0.82 11.89
C SER A 105 4.63 -0.54 11.23
N SER A 106 3.71 -0.99 10.37
CA SER A 106 3.86 -2.25 9.65
C SER A 106 5.10 -2.25 8.75
N PHE A 107 5.46 -1.07 8.20
CA PHE A 107 6.63 -0.85 7.36
C PHE A 107 7.92 -0.82 8.20
N ALA A 108 7.86 -0.24 9.39
CA ALA A 108 8.98 -0.23 10.34
C ALA A 108 9.29 -1.63 10.89
N GLU A 109 8.30 -2.49 10.99
CA GLU A 109 8.41 -3.85 11.55
C GLU A 109 8.71 -4.91 10.49
N VAL A 110 8.90 -4.55 9.22
CA VAL A 110 9.27 -5.52 8.18
C VAL A 110 10.62 -6.16 8.50
N GLU A 111 10.60 -7.48 8.54
CA GLU A 111 11.78 -8.33 8.65
C GLU A 111 12.16 -8.89 7.29
N PHE A 112 13.40 -9.36 7.14
CA PHE A 112 13.87 -9.97 5.90
C PHE A 112 14.31 -11.40 6.19
N GLY A 113 13.73 -12.35 5.47
CA GLY A 113 14.13 -13.74 5.57
C GLY A 113 15.55 -13.98 5.01
N PRO A 114 16.09 -15.20 5.16
CA PRO A 114 17.45 -15.56 4.73
C PRO A 114 17.71 -15.39 3.22
N GLN A 115 16.64 -15.29 2.40
CA GLN A 115 16.72 -15.04 0.96
C GLN A 115 16.37 -13.60 0.56
N GLY A 116 16.24 -12.68 1.53
CA GLY A 116 15.88 -11.27 1.29
C GLY A 116 14.38 -11.03 1.08
N ALA A 117 13.54 -12.07 1.16
CA ALA A 117 12.10 -11.92 1.04
C ALA A 117 11.54 -11.13 2.24
N PRO A 118 10.71 -10.08 2.02
CA PRO A 118 10.12 -9.30 3.09
C PRO A 118 9.10 -10.17 3.86
N GLN A 119 9.23 -10.15 5.18
CA GLN A 119 8.29 -10.75 6.13
C GLN A 119 7.54 -9.62 6.82
N MET A 120 6.26 -9.53 6.49
CA MET A 120 5.35 -8.55 7.08
C MET A 120 4.89 -9.03 8.45
N PRO A 121 4.65 -8.15 9.43
CA PRO A 121 4.04 -8.55 10.69
C PRO A 121 2.66 -9.17 10.44
N GLY A 122 2.27 -10.18 11.24
CA GLY A 122 1.08 -10.99 10.98
C GLY A 122 -0.24 -10.21 10.93
N ASP A 123 -0.29 -9.06 11.60
CA ASP A 123 -1.43 -8.15 11.65
C ASP A 123 -1.29 -6.94 10.69
N ALA A 124 -0.24 -6.87 9.86
CA ALA A 124 0.04 -5.73 8.98
C ALA A 124 -1.19 -5.28 8.19
N SER A 125 -1.92 -6.22 7.58
CA SER A 125 -3.10 -5.92 6.76
C SER A 125 -4.27 -5.27 7.52
N ALA A 126 -4.30 -5.40 8.85
CA ALA A 126 -5.34 -4.81 9.70
C ALA A 126 -4.96 -3.44 10.27
N ARG A 127 -3.70 -3.00 10.11
CA ARG A 127 -3.20 -1.75 10.72
C ARG A 127 -3.62 -0.48 9.97
N GLY A 128 -3.91 -0.60 8.67
CA GLY A 128 -4.41 0.52 7.88
C GLY A 128 -4.40 0.25 6.36
N PRO A 129 -4.95 1.19 5.58
CA PRO A 129 -5.13 1.03 4.15
C PRO A 129 -3.80 0.92 3.37
N ILE A 130 -2.73 1.62 3.77
CA ILE A 130 -1.45 1.52 3.08
C ILE A 130 -0.87 0.12 3.29
N SER A 131 -0.83 -0.36 4.54
CA SER A 131 -0.34 -1.68 4.91
C SER A 131 -1.12 -2.79 4.20
N GLN A 132 -2.45 -2.67 4.15
CA GLN A 132 -3.31 -3.64 3.46
C GLN A 132 -2.98 -3.75 1.97
N LEU A 133 -2.89 -2.60 1.28
CA LEU A 133 -2.52 -2.57 -0.14
C LEU A 133 -1.10 -3.09 -0.38
N PHE A 134 -0.16 -2.78 0.51
CA PHE A 134 1.22 -3.20 0.36
C PHE A 134 1.38 -4.71 0.57
N VAL A 135 0.75 -5.28 1.61
CA VAL A 135 0.69 -6.75 1.81
C VAL A 135 0.07 -7.44 0.60
N THR A 136 -1.03 -6.90 0.08
CA THR A 136 -1.69 -7.44 -1.13
C THR A 136 -0.76 -7.39 -2.33
N SER A 137 0.00 -6.30 -2.50
CA SER A 137 0.97 -6.17 -3.59
C SER A 137 2.12 -7.15 -3.47
N VAL A 138 2.69 -7.35 -2.28
CA VAL A 138 3.77 -8.31 -2.04
C VAL A 138 3.31 -9.75 -2.35
N GLN A 139 2.12 -10.11 -1.90
CA GLN A 139 1.53 -11.43 -2.18
C GLN A 139 1.26 -11.62 -3.68
N ALA A 140 0.72 -10.61 -4.36
CA ALA A 140 0.47 -10.66 -5.80
C ALA A 140 1.77 -10.78 -6.61
N ASP A 141 2.84 -10.09 -6.21
CA ASP A 141 4.14 -10.18 -6.87
C ASP A 141 4.79 -11.56 -6.68
N ALA A 142 4.66 -12.16 -5.49
CA ALA A 142 5.12 -13.53 -5.22
C ALA A 142 4.33 -14.56 -6.06
N LEU A 143 3.01 -14.40 -6.18
CA LEU A 143 2.18 -15.24 -7.03
C LEU A 143 2.58 -15.09 -8.52
N ALA A 144 2.76 -13.85 -8.99
CA ALA A 144 3.17 -13.57 -10.36
C ALA A 144 4.52 -14.24 -10.72
N GLN A 145 5.50 -14.21 -9.81
CA GLN A 145 6.77 -14.91 -10.00
C GLN A 145 6.59 -16.43 -10.11
N ARG A 146 5.74 -17.02 -9.26
CA ARG A 146 5.43 -18.45 -9.31
C ARG A 146 4.74 -18.84 -10.62
N ASP A 147 3.76 -18.05 -11.05
CA ASP A 147 3.02 -18.30 -12.29
C ASP A 147 3.92 -18.16 -13.53
N TYR A 148 4.81 -17.17 -13.53
CA TYR A 148 5.81 -16.99 -14.58
C TYR A 148 6.78 -18.20 -14.65
N ALA A 149 7.29 -18.64 -13.50
CA ALA A 149 8.16 -19.82 -13.42
C ALA A 149 7.42 -21.11 -13.86
N ALA A 150 6.15 -21.26 -13.46
CA ALA A 150 5.31 -22.37 -13.88
C ALA A 150 5.04 -22.36 -15.39
N ALA A 151 4.82 -21.19 -15.99
CA ALA A 151 4.64 -21.03 -17.43
C ALA A 151 5.91 -21.41 -18.21
N LEU A 152 7.09 -20.97 -17.74
CA LEU A 152 8.38 -21.41 -18.30
C LEU A 152 8.60 -22.93 -18.16
N GLY A 153 8.19 -23.50 -17.03
CA GLY A 153 8.23 -24.94 -16.78
C GLY A 153 7.34 -25.72 -17.74
N LYS A 154 6.10 -25.27 -17.97
CA LYS A 154 5.16 -25.86 -18.93
C LYS A 154 5.65 -25.78 -20.37
N PHE A 155 6.27 -24.67 -20.75
CA PHE A 155 6.93 -24.53 -22.05
C PHE A 155 8.12 -25.49 -22.22
N GLY A 156 8.71 -25.98 -21.12
CA GLY A 156 9.87 -26.86 -21.16
C GLY A 156 11.19 -26.13 -21.33
N ALA A 157 11.30 -24.88 -20.85
CA ALA A 157 12.52 -24.07 -20.95
C ALA A 157 13.77 -24.78 -20.37
N GLY A 158 13.58 -25.65 -19.38
CA GLY A 158 14.66 -26.46 -18.80
C GLY A 158 15.22 -27.51 -19.76
N ALA A 159 14.38 -28.11 -20.60
CA ALA A 159 14.82 -29.11 -21.58
C ALA A 159 15.78 -28.51 -22.61
N LEU A 160 15.64 -27.23 -22.95
CA LEU A 160 16.53 -26.52 -23.89
C LEU A 160 18.00 -26.46 -23.44
N ASN A 161 18.29 -26.79 -22.18
CA ASN A 161 19.65 -26.85 -21.65
C ASN A 161 20.25 -28.27 -21.64
N SER A 162 19.50 -29.29 -22.07
CA SER A 162 19.95 -30.68 -22.05
C SER A 162 19.62 -31.38 -23.37
N PRO A 163 20.64 -31.82 -24.14
CA PRO A 163 20.40 -32.59 -25.36
C PRO A 163 19.71 -33.92 -25.05
N TYR A 164 19.97 -34.50 -23.87
CA TYR A 164 19.33 -35.73 -23.41
C TYR A 164 17.83 -35.54 -23.19
N LEU A 165 17.42 -34.49 -22.48
CA LEU A 165 16.01 -34.22 -22.25
C LEU A 165 15.27 -33.91 -23.55
N LEU A 166 15.91 -33.21 -24.50
CA LEU A 166 15.31 -32.95 -25.82
C LEU A 166 15.19 -34.19 -26.70
N GLN A 167 16.11 -35.15 -26.57
CA GLN A 167 16.00 -36.43 -27.27
C GLN A 167 14.84 -37.27 -26.73
N GLN A 168 14.58 -37.20 -25.42
CA GLN A 168 13.45 -37.89 -24.79
C GLN A 168 12.11 -37.21 -25.05
N ASP A 169 12.08 -35.88 -25.00
CA ASP A 169 10.88 -35.08 -25.18
C ASP A 169 11.18 -33.84 -26.04
N PRO A 170 10.96 -33.92 -27.37
CA PRO A 170 11.24 -32.82 -28.28
C PRO A 170 10.16 -31.73 -28.28
N ARG A 171 9.12 -31.82 -27.43
CA ARG A 171 7.99 -30.86 -27.45
C ARG A 171 8.43 -29.40 -27.36
N ALA A 172 9.42 -29.11 -26.51
CA ALA A 172 9.94 -27.75 -26.32
C ALA A 172 10.47 -27.13 -27.62
N ILE A 173 11.13 -27.92 -28.49
CA ILE A 173 11.65 -27.44 -29.79
C ILE A 173 10.64 -27.59 -30.94
N GLY A 174 9.56 -28.33 -30.74
CA GLY A 174 8.46 -28.45 -31.70
C GLY A 174 7.50 -27.26 -31.68
N HIS A 175 7.42 -26.54 -30.56
CA HIS A 175 6.44 -25.48 -30.32
C HIS A 175 7.07 -24.16 -29.84
N CYS A 176 8.14 -23.70 -30.49
CA CYS A 176 8.84 -22.48 -30.09
C CYS A 176 7.96 -21.22 -30.00
N GLY A 177 6.83 -21.17 -30.73
CA GLY A 177 5.87 -20.06 -30.66
C GLY A 177 5.09 -19.97 -29.34
N GLU A 178 5.04 -21.04 -28.54
CA GLU A 178 4.33 -21.04 -27.25
C GLU A 178 4.95 -20.07 -26.22
N ILE A 179 6.20 -19.66 -26.44
CA ILE A 179 6.88 -18.64 -25.63
C ILE A 179 6.16 -17.28 -25.65
N ASP A 180 5.38 -17.00 -26.70
CA ASP A 180 4.60 -15.77 -26.83
C ASP A 180 3.50 -15.67 -25.76
N SER A 181 2.94 -16.81 -25.33
CA SER A 181 1.98 -16.83 -24.22
C SER A 181 2.62 -16.44 -22.89
N VAL A 182 3.89 -16.82 -22.68
CA VAL A 182 4.66 -16.43 -21.49
C VAL A 182 5.02 -14.95 -21.57
N ARG A 183 5.31 -14.44 -22.78
CA ARG A 183 5.52 -13.00 -23.03
C ARG A 183 4.28 -12.19 -22.68
N LYS A 184 3.11 -12.65 -23.10
CA LYS A 184 1.82 -12.02 -22.77
C LYS A 184 1.60 -12.01 -21.25
N LEU A 185 1.80 -13.15 -20.58
CA LEU A 185 1.68 -13.25 -19.13
C LEU A 185 2.56 -12.24 -18.39
N ALA A 186 3.84 -12.11 -18.77
CA ALA A 186 4.76 -11.17 -18.14
C ALA A 186 4.29 -9.70 -18.30
N ARG A 187 3.77 -9.33 -19.47
CA ARG A 187 3.21 -7.99 -19.73
C ARG A 187 1.96 -7.72 -18.90
N ASP A 188 1.04 -8.68 -18.85
CA ASP A 188 -0.20 -8.57 -18.06
C ASP A 188 0.12 -8.42 -16.55
N GLN A 189 1.10 -9.20 -16.05
CA GLN A 189 1.58 -9.08 -14.67
C GLN A 189 2.25 -7.73 -14.38
N SER A 190 3.02 -7.18 -15.32
CA SER A 190 3.64 -5.86 -15.19
C SER A 190 2.59 -4.74 -15.16
N ALA A 191 1.58 -4.80 -16.03
CA ALA A 191 0.46 -3.86 -16.05
C ALA A 191 -0.31 -3.88 -14.72
N ALA A 192 -0.66 -5.07 -14.21
CA ALA A 192 -1.34 -5.22 -12.93
C ALA A 192 -0.47 -4.70 -11.75
N ARG A 193 0.86 -4.85 -11.83
CA ARG A 193 1.78 -4.29 -10.83
C ARG A 193 1.80 -2.76 -10.87
N ALA A 194 1.77 -2.16 -12.06
CA ALA A 194 1.70 -0.71 -12.22
C ALA A 194 0.41 -0.12 -11.61
N GLU A 195 -0.73 -0.77 -11.83
CA GLU A 195 -2.02 -0.37 -11.22
C GLU A 195 -1.98 -0.42 -9.68
N ARG A 196 -1.42 -1.50 -9.11
CA ARG A 196 -1.25 -1.62 -7.65
C ARG A 196 -0.34 -0.52 -7.09
N LYS A 197 0.76 -0.23 -7.78
CA LYS A 197 1.69 0.85 -7.39
C LYS A 197 1.03 2.21 -7.43
N GLU A 198 0.19 2.47 -8.41
CA GLU A 198 -0.55 3.73 -8.52
C GLU A 198 -1.56 3.90 -7.39
N SER A 199 -2.31 2.84 -7.06
CA SER A 199 -3.23 2.83 -5.91
C SER A 199 -2.48 3.05 -4.58
N LEU A 200 -1.33 2.40 -4.41
CA LEU A 200 -0.44 2.61 -3.26
C LEU A 200 0.03 4.06 -3.18
N ARG A 201 0.52 4.62 -4.29
CA ARG A 201 1.01 6.00 -4.37
C ARG A 201 -0.06 7.00 -3.92
N HIS A 202 -1.27 6.89 -4.47
CA HIS A 202 -2.40 7.74 -4.07
C HIS A 202 -2.71 7.64 -2.57
N THR A 203 -2.67 6.42 -2.01
CA THR A 203 -2.97 6.19 -0.59
C THR A 203 -1.86 6.76 0.31
N ILE A 204 -0.59 6.64 -0.10
CA ILE A 204 0.56 7.23 0.61
C ILE A 204 0.49 8.76 0.59
N ASP A 205 0.19 9.34 -0.57
CA ASP A 205 0.09 10.79 -0.76
C ASP A 205 -1.03 11.38 0.12
N ALA A 206 -2.18 10.69 0.21
CA ALA A 206 -3.33 11.11 1.00
C ALA A 206 -3.16 10.93 2.52
N ALA A 207 -2.20 10.12 2.98
CA ALA A 207 -2.06 9.80 4.40
C ALA A 207 -1.53 10.96 5.25
N ASN A 208 -2.01 11.08 6.48
CA ASN A 208 -1.51 12.02 7.48
C ASN A 208 -0.21 11.51 8.14
N LEU A 209 0.84 11.43 7.34
CA LEU A 209 2.19 11.00 7.71
C LEU A 209 3.20 12.10 7.42
N SER A 210 4.33 12.07 8.13
CA SER A 210 5.43 12.98 7.84
C SER A 210 6.01 12.72 6.44
N GLY A 211 6.57 13.74 5.81
CA GLY A 211 7.19 13.61 4.48
C GLY A 211 8.25 12.51 4.44
N GLN A 212 9.02 12.34 5.53
CA GLN A 212 10.02 11.28 5.66
C GLN A 212 9.38 9.88 5.74
N ALA A 213 8.30 9.71 6.51
CA ALA A 213 7.57 8.44 6.56
C ALA A 213 6.95 8.09 5.20
N LYS A 214 6.30 9.06 4.53
CA LYS A 214 5.76 8.88 3.17
C LYS A 214 6.84 8.46 2.19
N ARG A 215 7.99 9.14 2.21
CA ARG A 215 9.13 8.81 1.35
C ARG A 215 9.66 7.40 1.63
N GLY A 216 9.80 7.02 2.90
CA GLY A 216 10.24 5.67 3.27
C GLY A 216 9.29 4.60 2.74
N ILE A 217 7.99 4.76 2.96
CA ILE A 217 6.94 3.86 2.45
C ILE A 217 6.95 3.82 0.91
N ALA A 218 7.08 4.97 0.24
CA ALA A 218 7.12 5.03 -1.22
C ALA A 218 8.32 4.28 -1.81
N ILE A 219 9.49 4.36 -1.17
CA ILE A 219 10.69 3.59 -1.57
C ILE A 219 10.44 2.09 -1.39
N MET A 220 9.86 1.66 -0.26
CA MET A 220 9.54 0.24 -0.02
C MET A 220 8.52 -0.29 -1.04
N ALA A 221 7.49 0.49 -1.35
CA ALA A 221 6.46 0.16 -2.33
C ALA A 221 6.95 0.28 -3.79
N GLY A 222 8.13 0.88 -4.01
CA GLY A 222 8.67 1.16 -5.33
C GLY A 222 7.77 2.10 -6.14
N THR A 223 7.13 3.06 -5.47
CA THR A 223 6.30 4.13 -6.02
C THR A 223 7.04 5.47 -6.05
N ASP A 224 8.30 5.50 -5.61
CA ASP A 224 9.20 6.66 -5.60
C ASP A 224 9.74 7.02 -7.01
N VAL A 225 9.64 6.10 -7.96
CA VAL A 225 10.11 6.26 -9.34
C VAL A 225 8.91 6.39 -10.28
N ALA A 226 8.98 7.33 -11.23
CA ALA A 226 7.95 7.52 -12.23
C ALA A 226 7.69 6.23 -13.04
N SER A 227 6.40 5.95 -13.27
CA SER A 227 5.92 4.82 -14.09
C SER A 227 6.52 4.89 -15.49
N GLY A 228 7.26 3.87 -15.91
CA GLY A 228 7.84 3.82 -17.26
C GLY A 228 9.04 2.89 -17.44
N ASN A 229 9.72 2.49 -16.36
CA ASN A 229 10.84 1.56 -16.43
C ASN A 229 10.66 0.37 -15.47
N ASP A 230 9.98 -0.68 -15.93
CA ASP A 230 9.87 -1.94 -15.20
C ASP A 230 11.06 -2.85 -15.54
N ALA A 231 12.12 -2.76 -14.73
CA ALA A 231 13.32 -3.57 -14.89
C ALA A 231 13.04 -5.08 -14.81
N VAL A 232 12.03 -5.50 -14.05
CA VAL A 232 11.63 -6.92 -13.97
C VAL A 232 11.06 -7.36 -15.30
N LEU A 233 10.10 -6.61 -15.87
CA LEU A 233 9.53 -6.90 -17.18
C LEU A 233 10.62 -6.89 -18.27
N THR A 234 11.46 -5.86 -18.31
CA THR A 234 12.53 -5.74 -19.32
C THR A 234 13.44 -6.96 -19.33
N ASN A 235 13.91 -7.39 -18.15
CA ASN A 235 14.75 -8.58 -18.03
C ASN A 235 13.99 -9.88 -18.34
N GLN A 236 12.73 -10.02 -17.91
CA GLN A 236 11.89 -11.18 -18.25
C GLN A 236 11.68 -11.31 -19.77
N LEU A 237 11.40 -10.21 -20.46
CA LEU A 237 11.24 -10.19 -21.92
C LEU A 237 12.56 -10.58 -22.61
N ALA A 238 13.70 -10.06 -22.15
CA ALA A 238 15.01 -10.42 -22.70
C ALA A 238 15.36 -11.91 -22.49
N ILE A 239 14.99 -12.49 -21.34
CA ILE A 239 15.14 -13.94 -21.08
C ILE A 239 14.28 -14.75 -22.05
N LEU A 240 13.03 -14.33 -22.26
CA LEU A 240 12.12 -15.00 -23.19
C LEU A 240 12.63 -14.91 -24.63
N ASP A 241 13.11 -13.75 -25.06
CA ASP A 241 13.65 -13.58 -26.42
C ASP A 241 14.88 -14.48 -26.63
N ALA A 242 15.84 -14.48 -25.70
CA ALA A 242 17.00 -15.36 -25.78
C ALA A 242 16.63 -16.86 -25.73
N THR A 243 15.56 -17.20 -25.00
CA THR A 243 15.05 -18.58 -24.93
C THR A 243 14.35 -18.99 -26.22
N GLY A 244 13.61 -18.08 -26.87
CA GLY A 244 12.97 -18.31 -28.16
C GLY A 244 13.99 -18.44 -29.29
N GLU A 245 15.05 -17.63 -29.27
CA GLU A 245 16.19 -17.77 -30.19
C GLU A 245 16.88 -19.13 -30.02
N LEU A 246 17.11 -19.56 -28.78
CA LEU A 246 17.68 -20.88 -28.50
C LEU A 246 16.77 -22.01 -28.98
N CYS A 247 15.46 -21.92 -28.70
CA CYS A 247 14.48 -22.89 -29.18
C CYS A 247 14.54 -23.03 -30.70
N THR A 248 14.54 -21.90 -31.42
CA THR A 248 14.58 -21.88 -32.89
C THR A 248 15.88 -22.46 -33.44
N LEU A 249 17.02 -22.21 -32.78
CA LEU A 249 18.30 -22.81 -33.13
C LEU A 249 18.25 -24.34 -32.98
N LEU A 250 17.77 -24.84 -31.84
CA LEU A 250 17.71 -26.28 -31.56
C LEU A 250 16.63 -27.00 -32.39
N ALA A 251 15.56 -26.31 -32.78
CA ALA A 251 14.52 -26.83 -33.67
C ALA A 251 15.03 -27.21 -35.06
N ARG A 252 16.16 -26.63 -35.51
CA ARG A 252 16.82 -27.00 -36.77
C ARG A 252 17.44 -28.40 -36.74
N ARG A 253 17.60 -29.01 -35.56
CA ARG A 253 18.18 -30.35 -35.36
C ARG A 253 19.59 -30.52 -35.95
N GLY A 254 20.36 -29.43 -36.08
CA GLY A 254 21.76 -29.44 -36.48
C GLY A 254 22.74 -29.79 -35.34
N TRP A 255 22.24 -30.37 -34.26
CA TRP A 255 22.96 -30.68 -33.03
C TRP A 255 22.91 -32.19 -32.73
N TYR A 256 23.82 -32.65 -31.89
CA TYR A 256 23.89 -34.02 -31.39
C TYR A 256 24.26 -34.03 -29.90
N ASN A 257 24.04 -35.18 -29.26
CA ASN A 257 24.40 -35.37 -27.86
C ASN A 257 25.86 -35.83 -27.77
N GLU A 258 26.72 -34.95 -27.25
CA GLU A 258 28.15 -35.19 -27.03
C GLU A 258 28.39 -35.35 -25.52
N GLY A 259 28.12 -36.56 -25.00
CA GLY A 259 28.35 -36.86 -23.58
C GLY A 259 27.51 -36.04 -22.60
N GLY A 260 26.27 -35.68 -22.97
CA GLY A 260 25.37 -34.84 -22.18
C GLY A 260 25.45 -33.35 -22.52
N TYR A 261 26.35 -32.95 -23.42
CA TYR A 261 26.48 -31.59 -23.93
C TYR A 261 26.00 -31.48 -25.37
N PHE A 262 25.61 -30.27 -25.79
CA PHE A 262 25.25 -30.03 -27.18
C PHE A 262 26.51 -29.97 -28.06
N GLY A 263 26.69 -31.00 -28.89
CA GLY A 263 27.55 -30.95 -30.06
C GLY A 263 26.79 -30.35 -31.25
N PHE A 264 27.49 -29.75 -32.21
CA PHE A 264 26.89 -29.12 -33.40
C PHE A 264 27.60 -29.56 -34.68
N ASN A 265 26.82 -29.76 -35.75
CA ASN A 265 27.32 -30.10 -37.08
C ASN A 265 27.91 -28.88 -37.83
N SER A 266 27.62 -27.67 -37.33
CA SER A 266 28.08 -26.40 -37.91
C SER A 266 28.77 -25.56 -36.84
N GLY A 267 29.95 -25.03 -37.18
CA GLY A 267 30.67 -24.08 -36.33
C GLY A 267 29.88 -22.78 -36.08
N GLY A 268 29.05 -22.36 -37.04
CA GLY A 268 28.19 -21.18 -36.89
C GLY A 268 27.06 -21.39 -35.88
N ASP A 269 26.43 -22.56 -35.89
CA ASP A 269 25.38 -22.91 -34.91
C ASP A 269 25.97 -23.06 -33.51
N LYS A 270 27.18 -23.64 -33.40
CA LYS A 270 27.93 -23.69 -32.14
C LYS A 270 28.20 -22.30 -31.59
N ALA A 271 28.76 -21.40 -32.39
CA ALA A 271 29.05 -20.03 -31.97
C ALA A 271 27.79 -19.28 -31.52
N ARG A 272 26.66 -19.49 -32.22
CA ARG A 272 25.37 -18.91 -31.83
C ARG A 272 24.83 -19.48 -30.53
N PHE A 273 24.94 -20.80 -30.32
CA PHE A 273 24.56 -21.45 -29.07
C PHE A 273 25.37 -20.90 -27.89
N ASP A 274 26.69 -20.80 -28.04
CA ASP A 274 27.60 -20.29 -27.00
C ASP A 274 27.27 -18.82 -26.65
N ALA A 275 27.04 -17.98 -27.67
CA ALA A 275 26.65 -16.59 -27.47
C ALA A 275 25.30 -16.46 -26.74
N LEU A 276 24.32 -17.29 -27.08
CA LEU A 276 23.03 -17.35 -26.38
C LEU A 276 23.20 -17.83 -24.93
N GLY A 277 24.08 -18.80 -24.68
CA GLY A 277 24.43 -19.27 -23.34
C GLY A 277 25.00 -18.14 -22.46
N ILE A 278 25.97 -17.37 -22.98
CA ILE A 278 26.54 -16.20 -22.30
C ILE A 278 25.46 -15.17 -21.99
N ARG A 279 24.62 -14.81 -22.98
CA ARG A 279 23.54 -13.83 -22.82
C ARG A 279 22.54 -14.27 -21.77
N ARG A 280 22.06 -15.51 -21.79
CA ARG A 280 21.10 -16.04 -20.81
C ARG A 280 21.69 -16.09 -19.39
N LYS A 281 22.97 -16.43 -19.24
CA LYS A 281 23.66 -16.38 -17.96
C LYS A 281 23.73 -14.95 -17.40
N ALA A 282 24.02 -13.96 -18.24
CA ALA A 282 24.03 -12.55 -17.85
C ALA A 282 22.65 -12.08 -17.37
N LEU A 283 21.59 -12.41 -18.11
CA LEU A 283 20.20 -12.07 -17.75
C LEU A 283 19.74 -12.76 -16.45
N SER A 284 20.18 -14.00 -16.23
CA SER A 284 19.94 -14.69 -14.95
C SER A 284 20.65 -14.00 -13.78
N ALA A 285 21.87 -13.48 -13.98
CA ALA A 285 22.59 -12.71 -12.97
C ALA A 285 21.92 -11.34 -12.72
N GLU A 286 21.38 -10.71 -13.77
CA GLU A 286 20.61 -9.47 -13.67
C GLU A 286 19.33 -9.64 -12.83
N THR A 287 18.67 -10.80 -12.93
CA THR A 287 17.52 -11.14 -12.06
C THR A 287 17.88 -11.06 -10.58
N ALA A 288 19.03 -11.64 -10.20
CA ALA A 288 19.51 -11.57 -8.82
C ALA A 288 19.91 -10.15 -8.41
N GLN A 289 20.44 -9.35 -9.34
CA GLN A 289 20.76 -7.95 -9.07
C GLN A 289 19.50 -7.10 -8.84
N ILE A 290 18.45 -7.29 -9.64
CA ILE A 290 17.16 -6.62 -9.46
C ILE A 290 16.57 -6.95 -8.08
N ALA A 291 16.62 -8.23 -7.67
CA ALA A 291 16.14 -8.66 -6.36
C ALA A 291 16.94 -8.05 -5.19
N ARG A 292 18.27 -7.96 -5.32
CA ARG A 292 19.13 -7.27 -4.33
C ARG A 292 18.77 -5.80 -4.20
N VAL A 293 18.71 -5.07 -5.31
CA VAL A 293 18.33 -3.65 -5.32
C VAL A 293 16.96 -3.43 -4.70
N ALA A 294 15.98 -4.31 -4.97
CA ALA A 294 14.67 -4.23 -4.34
C ALA A 294 14.74 -4.44 -2.82
N THR A 295 15.57 -5.38 -2.34
CA THR A 295 15.80 -5.62 -0.92
C THR A 295 16.46 -4.43 -0.24
N ASP A 296 17.50 -3.86 -0.85
CA ASP A 296 18.22 -2.69 -0.34
C ASP A 296 17.28 -1.48 -0.22
N LYS A 297 16.42 -1.26 -1.23
CA LYS A 297 15.38 -0.22 -1.18
C LYS A 297 14.39 -0.47 -0.05
N MET A 298 13.93 -1.71 0.15
CA MET A 298 13.02 -2.03 1.25
C MET A 298 13.67 -1.78 2.61
N GLN A 299 14.95 -2.09 2.79
CA GLN A 299 15.69 -1.80 4.02
C GLN A 299 15.84 -0.29 4.25
N GLN A 300 16.30 0.44 3.23
CA GLN A 300 16.43 1.90 3.28
C GLN A 300 15.10 2.57 3.64
N GLY A 301 14.02 2.16 2.98
CA GLY A 301 12.69 2.69 3.22
C GLY A 301 12.19 2.40 4.64
N ARG A 302 12.40 1.18 5.15
CA ARG A 302 12.09 0.80 6.54
C ARG A 302 12.81 1.70 7.53
N ASP A 303 14.10 1.94 7.33
CA ASP A 303 14.91 2.73 8.25
C ASP A 303 14.46 4.20 8.28
N LEU A 304 14.04 4.75 7.13
CA LEU A 304 13.41 6.08 7.06
C LEU A 304 12.08 6.13 7.83
N VAL A 305 11.26 5.08 7.74
CA VAL A 305 10.00 5.00 8.50
C VAL A 305 10.26 4.87 9.99
N ARG A 306 11.23 4.04 10.41
CA ARG A 306 11.64 3.91 11.82
C ARG A 306 12.10 5.23 12.41
N ASP A 307 12.98 5.95 11.71
CA ASP A 307 13.45 7.27 12.16
C ASP A 307 12.28 8.26 12.27
N ALA A 308 11.41 8.30 11.27
CA ALA A 308 10.24 9.17 11.27
C ALA A 308 9.26 8.89 12.42
N LEU A 309 9.04 7.62 12.77
CA LEU A 309 8.14 7.20 13.84
C LEU A 309 8.73 7.41 15.24
N SER A 310 10.06 7.45 15.38
CA SER A 310 10.75 7.71 16.65
C SER A 310 10.54 9.13 17.18
N ARG A 311 10.16 10.08 16.31
CA ARG A 311 9.91 11.48 16.68
C ARG A 311 8.53 11.65 17.31
N SER A 312 8.34 12.63 18.20
CA SER A 312 7.06 12.84 18.89
C SER A 312 5.92 13.22 17.93
N ILE A 313 4.67 12.85 18.26
CA ILE A 313 3.46 13.25 17.52
C ILE A 313 3.12 14.74 17.64
N PHE A 314 3.70 15.43 18.65
CA PHE A 314 3.38 16.83 18.99
C PHE A 314 4.46 17.82 18.55
N ALA A 315 5.56 17.36 17.96
CA ALA A 315 6.57 18.25 17.41
C ALA A 315 6.06 18.85 16.09
N PRO A 316 6.19 20.18 15.88
CA PRO A 316 5.91 20.77 14.59
C PRO A 316 6.82 20.13 13.54
N GLN A 317 6.23 19.70 12.41
CA GLN A 317 6.94 19.13 11.27
C GLN A 317 7.38 20.21 10.29
#